data_AF-A0A5Z1F645-F1
#
_entry.id   AF-A0A5Z1F645-F1
#
_cell.length_a   1.000
_cell.length_b   1.000
_cell.length_c   1.000
_cell.angle_alpha   90.00
_cell.angle_beta   90.00
_cell.angle_gamma   90.00
#
_symmetry.space_group_name_H-M   'P 1'
#
loop_
_entity.id
_entity.type
_entity.pdbx_description
1 polymer ?
#
loop_
_entity_poly.entity_id
_entity_poly.type
_entity_poly.pdbx_seq_one_letter_code
_entity_poly.pdbx_strand_id
1 'polypeptide(L)'
;ILEDGEIDWPKKYGYKIPPIPKEITLKKGMKLDRYGDNSGSFVCPFKEKKGVMPYEKRSLPYEDNEAMQKTYKRYEVLEDINMESVERKIKMSGDDKLIEKIKELKEKNKFHSPKIGKISPCFDQEGGGTQIKLPISIENLIQLDFIKQIP
;
A
#
# COMPACT_ATOMS: atom_id res chain seq x y z
N ILE A 1 15.86 12.23 -8.70
CA ILE A 1 16.48 12.46 -7.38
C ILE A 1 16.74 13.96 -7.32
N LEU A 2 16.37 14.60 -6.21
CA LEU A 2 16.61 16.02 -5.96
C LEU A 2 18.12 16.26 -5.73
N GLU A 3 18.56 17.52 -5.80
CA GLU A 3 19.98 17.86 -5.63
C GLU A 3 20.54 17.44 -4.25
N ASP A 4 19.68 17.31 -3.24
CA ASP A 4 20.01 16.86 -1.88
C ASP A 4 20.01 15.33 -1.70
N GLY A 5 19.75 14.57 -2.76
CA GLY A 5 19.67 13.11 -2.71
C GLY A 5 18.30 12.56 -2.32
N GLU A 6 17.30 13.41 -2.06
CA GLU A 6 15.94 12.96 -1.80
C GLU A 6 15.25 12.44 -3.07
N ILE A 7 14.32 11.50 -2.89
CA ILE A 7 13.50 11.01 -3.99
C ILE A 7 12.40 12.04 -4.28
N ASP A 8 12.40 12.58 -5.49
CA ASP A 8 11.31 13.42 -6.00
C ASP A 8 10.08 12.55 -6.32
N TRP A 9 9.27 12.28 -5.29
CA TRP A 9 8.08 11.44 -5.43
C TRP A 9 6.98 12.13 -6.24
N PRO A 10 6.25 11.40 -7.12
CA PRO A 10 5.15 11.97 -7.87
C PRO A 10 4.03 12.46 -6.94
N LYS A 11 3.49 13.63 -7.28
CA LYS A 11 2.33 14.22 -6.58
C LYS A 11 1.14 13.26 -6.57
N LYS A 12 0.16 13.53 -5.69
CA LYS A 12 -1.10 12.77 -5.57
C LYS A 12 -0.85 11.28 -5.35
N TYR A 13 0.16 10.93 -4.55
CA TYR A 13 0.49 9.55 -4.18
C TYR A 13 0.82 8.65 -5.39
N GLY A 14 1.33 9.22 -6.49
CA GLY A 14 1.68 8.45 -7.69
C GLY A 14 0.49 7.94 -8.51
N TYR A 15 -0.74 8.43 -8.26
CA TYR A 15 -1.90 8.05 -9.06
C TYR A 15 -1.98 8.78 -10.40
N LYS A 16 -2.27 8.02 -11.48
CA LYS A 16 -2.63 8.54 -12.79
C LYS A 16 -4.06 9.07 -12.73
N ILE A 17 -4.21 10.39 -12.88
CA ILE A 17 -5.49 11.08 -12.83
C ILE A 17 -5.68 11.86 -14.13
N PRO A 18 -6.83 11.74 -14.82
CA PRO A 18 -7.99 10.89 -14.48
C PRO A 18 -7.79 9.38 -14.78
N PRO A 19 -8.60 8.48 -14.19
CA PRO A 19 -9.66 8.74 -13.19
C PRO A 19 -9.11 8.95 -11.77
N ILE A 20 -9.92 9.54 -10.88
CA ILE A 20 -9.57 9.61 -9.46
C ILE A 20 -9.53 8.19 -8.84
N PRO A 21 -8.64 7.92 -7.86
CA PRO A 21 -8.59 6.64 -7.17
C PRO A 21 -9.92 6.33 -6.49
N LYS A 22 -10.39 5.10 -6.67
CA LYS A 22 -11.66 4.63 -6.10
C LYS A 22 -11.42 4.10 -4.70
N GLU A 23 -12.27 4.50 -3.76
CA GLU A 23 -12.31 3.88 -2.43
C GLU A 23 -12.95 2.48 -2.50
N ILE A 24 -12.33 1.50 -1.84
CA ILE A 24 -12.77 0.10 -1.85
C ILE A 24 -12.67 -0.52 -0.46
N THR A 25 -13.39 -1.62 -0.25
CA THR A 25 -13.10 -2.59 0.80
C THR A 25 -12.20 -3.68 0.22
N LEU A 26 -11.03 -3.93 0.81
CA LEU A 26 -10.24 -5.11 0.43
C LEU A 26 -10.90 -6.33 1.03
N LYS A 27 -11.33 -7.25 0.17
CA LYS A 27 -12.04 -8.44 0.59
C LYS A 27 -11.08 -9.52 1.13
N LYS A 28 -11.54 -10.27 2.12
CA LYS A 28 -10.87 -11.49 2.57
C LYS A 28 -10.48 -12.38 1.38
N GLY A 29 -9.27 -12.94 1.43
CA GLY A 29 -8.68 -13.77 0.39
C GLY A 29 -8.01 -13.01 -0.75
N MET A 30 -8.12 -11.68 -0.80
CA MET A 30 -7.35 -10.89 -1.77
C MET A 30 -5.84 -11.06 -1.54
N LYS A 31 -5.08 -11.17 -2.64
CA LYS A 31 -3.64 -11.27 -2.62
C LYS A 31 -2.99 -9.94 -3.01
N LEU A 32 -1.98 -9.54 -2.26
CA LEU A 32 -1.30 -8.25 -2.37
C LEU A 32 0.20 -8.47 -2.41
N ASP A 33 0.94 -7.69 -3.19
CA ASP A 33 2.40 -7.71 -3.18
C ASP A 33 3.01 -6.30 -3.07
N ARG A 34 4.30 -6.25 -2.72
CA ARG A 34 5.06 -5.00 -2.55
C ARG A 34 6.55 -5.27 -2.67
N TYR A 35 7.28 -4.28 -3.19
CA TYR A 35 8.72 -4.11 -2.96
C TYR A 35 8.93 -3.07 -1.84
N GLY A 36 9.82 -3.37 -0.91
CA GLY A 36 10.14 -2.54 0.26
C GLY A 36 9.66 -3.12 1.59
N ASP A 37 9.97 -2.41 2.67
CA ASP A 37 9.64 -2.85 4.04
C ASP A 37 8.15 -2.69 4.41
N ASN A 38 7.82 -3.15 5.62
CA ASN A 38 6.46 -3.21 6.15
C ASN A 38 5.98 -1.88 6.78
N SER A 39 6.85 -0.87 6.89
CA SER A 39 6.47 0.46 7.37
C SER A 39 5.61 1.21 6.33
N GLY A 40 5.73 0.83 5.05
CA GLY A 40 4.97 1.41 3.94
C GLY A 40 3.50 0.96 3.87
N SER A 41 2.73 1.66 3.03
CA SER A 41 1.27 1.46 2.87
C SER A 41 0.80 1.33 1.41
N PHE A 42 1.71 1.19 0.45
CA PHE A 42 1.36 0.97 -0.97
C PHE A 42 1.60 -0.48 -1.36
N VAL A 43 0.61 -1.11 -1.98
CA VAL A 43 0.68 -2.50 -2.47
C VAL A 43 0.09 -2.60 -3.87
N CYS A 44 0.40 -3.67 -4.59
CA CYS A 44 -0.27 -4.00 -5.84
C CYS A 44 -1.12 -5.27 -5.65
N PRO A 45 -2.37 -5.32 -6.16
CA PRO A 45 -3.14 -6.54 -6.14
C PRO A 45 -2.62 -7.52 -7.19
N PHE A 46 -2.63 -8.81 -6.87
CA PHE A 46 -2.31 -9.87 -7.85
C PHE A 46 -3.29 -11.04 -7.76
N LYS A 47 -3.24 -11.93 -8.76
CA LYS A 47 -3.98 -13.20 -8.76
C LYS A 47 -3.00 -14.29 -9.15
N GLU A 48 -2.89 -15.36 -8.36
CA GLU A 48 -1.90 -16.42 -8.60
C GLU A 48 -1.89 -16.93 -10.04
N LYS A 49 -3.07 -17.22 -10.60
CA LYS A 49 -3.21 -17.67 -12.00
C LYS A 49 -2.76 -16.67 -13.06
N LYS A 50 -2.72 -15.38 -12.75
CA LYS A 50 -2.32 -14.29 -13.68
C LYS A 50 -0.90 -13.79 -13.42
N GLY A 51 -0.24 -14.28 -12.37
CA GLY A 51 1.04 -13.76 -11.92
C GLY A 51 0.93 -12.38 -11.28
N VAL A 52 2.11 -11.82 -11.02
CA VAL A 52 2.32 -10.53 -10.37
C VAL A 52 2.60 -9.46 -11.41
N MET A 53 2.39 -8.20 -11.05
CA MET A 53 2.63 -7.08 -11.94
C MET A 53 4.14 -6.86 -12.18
N PRO A 54 4.58 -6.60 -13.43
CA PRO A 54 6.00 -6.30 -13.73
C PRO A 54 6.52 -5.10 -12.94
N TYR A 55 7.83 -5.02 -12.75
CA TYR A 55 8.47 -3.98 -11.94
C TYR A 55 8.28 -2.59 -12.53
N GLU A 56 8.45 -2.43 -13.84
CA GLU A 56 8.37 -1.16 -14.58
C GLU A 56 6.96 -0.58 -14.63
N LYS A 57 5.95 -1.40 -14.27
CA LYS A 57 4.57 -0.93 -14.13
C LYS A 57 4.32 -0.28 -12.76
N ARG A 58 5.29 -0.35 -11.84
CA ARG A 58 5.19 0.12 -10.44
C ARG A 58 5.73 1.53 -10.22
N SER A 59 6.50 2.08 -11.17
CA SER A 59 7.10 3.42 -11.08
C SER A 59 7.86 3.61 -9.76
N LEU A 60 8.76 2.69 -9.45
CA LEU A 60 9.60 2.76 -8.26
C LEU A 60 10.93 3.46 -8.58
N PRO A 61 11.48 4.27 -7.67
CA PRO A 61 12.71 5.03 -7.92
C PRO A 61 13.98 4.18 -7.89
N TYR A 62 13.87 2.89 -7.57
CA TYR A 62 14.99 1.99 -7.39
C TYR A 62 15.19 1.12 -8.62
N GLU A 63 16.43 0.75 -8.89
CA GLU A 63 16.76 -0.22 -9.92
C GLU A 63 16.16 -1.60 -9.60
N ASP A 64 15.76 -2.32 -10.66
CA ASP A 64 15.34 -3.71 -10.56
C ASP A 64 16.56 -4.64 -10.47
N ASN A 65 17.20 -4.66 -9.30
CA ASN A 65 18.39 -5.45 -9.01
C ASN A 65 18.15 -6.45 -7.87
N GLU A 66 19.14 -7.31 -7.59
CA GLU A 66 19.03 -8.37 -6.57
C GLU A 66 18.67 -7.81 -5.17
N ALA A 67 19.24 -6.67 -4.78
CA ALA A 67 18.92 -6.03 -3.50
C ALA A 67 17.44 -5.63 -3.43
N MET A 68 16.89 -5.09 -4.53
CA MET A 68 15.48 -4.75 -4.61
C MET A 68 14.60 -6.00 -4.60
N GLN A 69 14.97 -7.03 -5.34
CA GLN A 69 14.24 -8.31 -5.37
C GLN A 69 14.17 -8.99 -3.99
N LYS A 70 15.21 -8.85 -3.15
CA LYS A 70 15.18 -9.32 -1.75
C LYS A 70 14.15 -8.61 -0.87
N THR A 71 13.65 -7.44 -1.28
CA THR A 71 12.59 -6.71 -0.56
C THR A 71 11.18 -7.11 -0.99
N TYR A 72 11.03 -7.98 -1.99
CA TYR A 72 9.74 -8.41 -2.49
C TYR A 72 8.98 -9.23 -1.45
N LYS A 73 7.72 -8.89 -1.21
CA LYS A 73 6.85 -9.54 -0.23
C LYS A 73 5.44 -9.70 -0.78
N ARG A 74 4.79 -10.80 -0.37
CA ARG A 74 3.41 -11.14 -0.72
C ARG A 74 2.57 -11.27 0.54
N TYR A 75 1.30 -10.93 0.44
CA TYR A 75 0.35 -10.96 1.54
C TYR A 75 -1.00 -11.52 1.11
N GLU A 76 -1.72 -12.06 2.07
CA GLU A 76 -3.12 -12.45 1.96
C GLU A 76 -3.98 -11.70 2.97
N VAL A 77 -5.09 -11.15 2.51
CA VAL A 77 -6.10 -10.50 3.35
C VAL A 77 -6.90 -11.54 4.11
N LEU A 78 -6.91 -11.44 5.44
CA LEU A 78 -7.56 -12.39 6.37
C LEU A 78 -9.00 -12.00 6.72
N GLU A 79 -9.31 -10.71 6.65
CA GLU A 79 -10.60 -10.10 6.97
C GLU A 79 -10.80 -8.85 6.12
N ASP A 80 -12.05 -8.47 5.86
CA ASP A 80 -12.39 -7.27 5.09
C ASP A 80 -11.75 -6.00 5.68
N ILE A 81 -11.00 -5.26 4.86
CA ILE A 81 -10.31 -4.03 5.26
C ILE A 81 -11.01 -2.82 4.66
N ASN A 82 -11.57 -1.99 5.54
CA ASN A 82 -12.05 -0.64 5.25
C ASN A 82 -11.80 0.26 6.48
N MET A 83 -12.16 1.54 6.39
CA MET A 83 -11.93 2.49 7.48
C MET A 83 -12.59 2.04 8.79
N GLU A 84 -13.82 1.53 8.72
CA GLU A 84 -14.60 1.10 9.88
C GLU A 84 -14.00 -0.15 10.55
N SER A 85 -13.60 -1.16 9.78
CA SER A 85 -13.02 -2.38 10.33
C SER A 85 -11.68 -2.09 11.01
N VAL A 86 -10.84 -1.25 10.40
CA VAL A 86 -9.55 -0.83 10.96
C VAL A 86 -9.74 -0.04 12.25
N GLU A 87 -10.66 0.94 12.26
CA GLU A 87 -10.96 1.71 13.47
C GLU A 87 -11.46 0.82 14.61
N ARG A 88 -12.34 -0.13 14.31
CA ARG A 88 -12.84 -1.08 15.30
C ARG A 88 -11.72 -1.91 15.91
N LYS A 89 -10.84 -2.52 15.09
CA LYS A 89 -9.76 -3.36 15.62
C LYS A 89 -8.74 -2.57 16.43
N ILE A 90 -8.43 -1.33 16.05
CA ILE A 90 -7.51 -0.48 16.81
C ILE A 90 -8.09 -0.11 18.18
N LYS A 91 -9.40 0.18 18.26
CA LYS A 91 -10.06 0.41 19.56
C LYS A 91 -10.05 -0.86 20.42
N MET A 92 -10.28 -2.02 19.81
CA MET A 92 -10.29 -3.31 20.52
C MET A 92 -8.89 -3.78 20.95
N SER A 93 -7.83 -3.37 20.26
CA SER A 93 -6.46 -3.77 20.61
C SER A 93 -5.97 -3.11 21.90
N GLY A 94 -6.57 -1.99 22.31
CA GLY A 94 -6.13 -1.24 23.48
C GLY A 94 -4.73 -0.62 23.33
N ASP A 95 -4.22 -0.52 22.09
CA ASP A 95 -2.92 0.06 21.81
C ASP A 95 -3.04 1.58 21.72
N ASP A 96 -2.70 2.27 22.81
CA ASP A 96 -2.79 3.73 22.91
C ASP A 96 -1.99 4.45 21.81
N LYS A 97 -0.86 3.90 21.38
CA LYS A 97 -0.05 4.50 20.31
C LYS A 97 -0.76 4.42 18.97
N LEU A 98 -1.38 3.28 18.66
CA LEU A 98 -2.17 3.12 17.43
C LEU A 98 -3.45 3.96 17.47
N ILE A 99 -4.13 4.02 18.61
CA ILE A 99 -5.32 4.85 18.82
C ILE A 99 -4.98 6.32 18.55
N GLU A 100 -3.90 6.83 19.14
CA GLU A 100 -3.48 8.22 18.95
C GLU A 100 -3.06 8.51 17.50
N LYS A 101 -2.30 7.59 16.88
CA LYS A 101 -1.93 7.68 15.47
C LYS A 101 -3.15 7.79 14.54
N ILE A 102 -4.23 7.05 14.80
CA ILE A 102 -5.45 7.15 14.01
C ILE A 102 -6.17 8.48 14.24
N LYS A 103 -6.24 8.97 15.48
CA LYS A 103 -6.83 10.29 15.75
C LYS A 103 -6.10 11.39 14.97
N GLU A 104 -4.77 11.41 15.03
CA GLU A 104 -3.98 12.37 14.24
C GLU A 104 -4.24 12.25 12.73
N LEU A 105 -4.33 11.02 12.21
CA LEU A 105 -4.63 10.80 10.80
C LEU A 105 -6.03 11.31 10.44
N LYS A 106 -7.02 11.18 11.32
CA LYS A 106 -8.38 11.70 11.12
C LYS A 106 -8.39 13.23 11.13
N GLU A 107 -7.74 13.86 12.10
CA GLU A 107 -7.61 15.32 12.19
C GLU A 107 -6.95 15.91 10.95
N LYS A 108 -5.96 15.21 10.39
CA LYS A 108 -5.26 15.59 9.16
C LYS A 108 -6.04 15.19 7.89
N ASN A 109 -7.23 14.61 8.00
CA ASN A 109 -8.04 14.05 6.90
C ASN A 109 -7.26 13.05 6.02
N LYS A 110 -6.37 12.27 6.64
CA LYS A 110 -5.49 11.26 6.02
C LYS A 110 -5.92 9.83 6.32
N PHE A 111 -6.85 9.60 7.26
CA PHE A 111 -7.43 8.28 7.49
C PHE A 111 -8.54 8.01 6.45
N HIS A 112 -8.45 6.90 5.72
CA HIS A 112 -9.33 6.58 4.61
C HIS A 112 -9.43 5.07 4.41
N SER A 113 -10.52 4.55 3.82
CA SER A 113 -10.52 3.14 3.37
C SER A 113 -9.49 2.95 2.24
N PRO A 114 -9.07 1.71 1.93
CA PRO A 114 -8.13 1.46 0.84
C PRO A 114 -8.56 2.14 -0.47
N LYS A 115 -7.62 2.83 -1.12
CA LYS A 115 -7.87 3.51 -2.41
C LYS A 115 -7.14 2.78 -3.51
N ILE A 116 -7.84 2.35 -4.56
CA ILE A 116 -7.29 1.65 -5.72
C ILE A 116 -7.23 2.61 -6.91
N GLY A 117 -6.13 2.57 -7.66
CA GLY A 117 -5.98 3.42 -8.83
C GLY A 117 -4.82 3.00 -9.71
N LYS A 118 -4.71 3.66 -10.87
CA LYS A 118 -3.61 3.46 -11.81
C LYS A 118 -2.37 4.22 -11.36
N ILE A 119 -1.21 3.62 -11.58
CA ILE A 119 0.09 4.22 -11.27
C ILE A 119 0.48 5.15 -12.43
N SER A 120 0.90 6.37 -12.11
CA SER A 120 1.45 7.32 -13.10
C SER A 120 2.83 6.85 -13.58
N PRO A 121 3.19 7.10 -14.85
CA PRO A 121 4.58 7.00 -15.28
C PRO A 121 5.47 7.91 -14.43
N CYS A 122 6.60 7.40 -13.93
CA CYS A 122 7.58 8.14 -13.15
C CYS A 122 8.91 7.37 -13.11
N PHE A 123 10.03 8.04 -12.78
CA PHE A 123 11.36 7.44 -12.68
C PHE A 123 11.76 6.63 -13.93
N ASP A 124 11.50 7.19 -15.12
CA ASP A 124 11.75 6.57 -16.43
C ASP A 124 11.05 5.22 -16.66
N GLN A 125 10.04 4.92 -15.84
CA GLN A 125 9.20 3.74 -15.96
C GLN A 125 7.82 4.09 -16.49
N GLU A 126 7.25 3.18 -17.28
CA GLU A 126 5.96 3.35 -17.96
C GLU A 126 4.79 3.49 -16.97
N GLY A 127 4.89 2.91 -15.77
CA GLY A 127 3.78 2.88 -14.82
C GLY A 127 2.57 2.15 -15.41
N GLY A 128 1.36 2.65 -15.18
CA GLY A 128 0.12 2.07 -15.72
C GLY A 128 -0.35 0.80 -15.00
N GLY A 129 0.44 0.32 -14.05
CA GLY A 129 0.06 -0.68 -13.08
C GLY A 129 -1.11 -0.25 -12.19
N THR A 130 -1.54 -1.15 -11.31
CA THR A 130 -2.58 -0.86 -10.33
C THR A 130 -1.95 -0.89 -8.94
N GLN A 131 -2.10 0.21 -8.19
CA GLN A 131 -1.71 0.26 -6.78
C GLN A 131 -2.93 0.46 -5.88
N ILE A 132 -2.75 0.09 -4.62
CA ILE A 132 -3.67 0.35 -3.54
C ILE A 132 -2.91 1.07 -2.42
N LYS A 133 -3.42 2.24 -2.02
CA LYS A 133 -2.98 2.92 -0.79
C LYS A 133 -3.83 2.45 0.39
N LEU A 134 -3.18 1.85 1.38
CA LEU A 134 -3.80 1.28 2.58
C LEU A 134 -4.06 2.37 3.65
N PRO A 135 -5.02 2.15 4.56
CA PRO A 135 -5.34 3.08 5.68
C PRO A 135 -4.17 3.29 6.65
N ILE A 136 -3.36 2.25 6.85
CA ILE A 136 -2.22 2.19 7.78
C ILE A 136 -1.10 1.35 7.15
N SER A 137 0.05 1.25 7.83
CA SER A 137 1.19 0.46 7.37
C SER A 137 0.88 -1.04 7.30
N ILE A 138 1.65 -1.76 6.47
CA ILE A 138 1.60 -3.23 6.41
C ILE A 138 1.88 -3.85 7.77
N GLU A 139 2.86 -3.32 8.51
CA GLU A 139 3.19 -3.76 9.86
C GLU A 139 1.98 -3.70 10.79
N ASN A 140 1.27 -2.57 10.82
CA ASN A 140 0.10 -2.43 11.66
C ASN A 140 -1.06 -3.34 11.20
N LEU A 141 -1.21 -3.58 9.88
CA LEU A 141 -2.21 -4.52 9.38
C LEU A 141 -1.89 -5.97 9.77
N ILE A 142 -0.60 -6.33 9.84
CA ILE A 142 -0.16 -7.64 10.35
C ILE A 142 -0.43 -7.74 11.84
N GLN A 143 -0.04 -6.73 12.63
CA GLN A 143 -0.28 -6.69 14.08
C GLN A 143 -1.76 -6.79 14.46
N LEU A 144 -2.66 -6.30 13.60
CA LEU A 144 -4.11 -6.34 13.79
C LEU A 144 -4.78 -7.54 13.09
N ASP A 145 -4.01 -8.51 12.60
CA ASP A 145 -4.49 -9.71 11.91
C ASP A 145 -5.42 -9.42 10.72
N PHE A 146 -5.21 -8.31 10.02
CA PHE A 146 -5.91 -8.03 8.75
C PHE A 146 -5.26 -8.73 7.57
N ILE A 147 -3.95 -8.89 7.61
CA ILE A 147 -3.17 -9.56 6.57
C ILE A 147 -2.12 -10.46 7.20
N LYS A 148 -1.70 -11.50 6.47
CA LYS A 148 -0.48 -12.26 6.77
C LYS A 148 0.47 -12.17 5.59
N GLN A 149 1.77 -12.18 5.86
CA GLN A 149 2.76 -12.43 4.82
C GLN A 149 2.65 -13.89 4.38
N ILE A 150 2.72 -14.12 3.07
CA ILE A 150 2.74 -15.46 2.47
C ILE A 150 4.08 -15.67 1.76
N PRO A 151 4.51 -16.93 1.56
CA PRO A 151 5.70 -17.24 0.77
C PRO A 151 5.63 -16.58 -0.60
#